data_AF-S5ZNF6-F1
#
_entry.id   AF-S5ZNF6-F1
#
_cell.length_a   1.000
_cell.length_b   1.000
_cell.length_c   1.000
_cell.angle_alpha   90.00
_cell.angle_beta   90.00
_cell.angle_gamma   90.00
#
_symmetry.space_group_name_H-M   'P 1'
#
loop_
_entity.id
_entity.type
_entity.pdbx_description
1 polymer ?
#
loop_
_entity_poly.entity_id
_entity_poly.type
_entity_poly.pdbx_seq_one_letter_code
_entity_poly.pdbx_strand_id
1 'polypeptide(L)'
;MYHYGGNNPITYTDPDGMEIRAIGEDGNTYIWDDEKNDFYNKRTREYGTGDEFINSVKDSFIYLKESSYAKDIIESVSQAKNIATIKKSHITRYSIPRFFASKNINIFYDPDSVYFINDGTGSYGSPDTALLHEICHAYGYLVEYKLQERIKDKSVEYKWYNAEEYNAVQMTNRAVIQLGEPIRSDYISAHLFPMGFKEEPVPPRFKNNQGGK
;
A
#
# COMPACT_ATOMS: atom_id res chain seq x y z
N MET A 1 -52.28 18.49 -5.90
CA MET A 1 -52.14 18.85 -4.48
C MET A 1 -51.48 17.66 -3.79
N TYR A 2 -50.18 17.74 -3.51
CA TYR A 2 -49.47 16.78 -2.66
C TYR A 2 -48.54 17.60 -1.75
N HIS A 3 -48.58 17.23 -0.48
CA HIS A 3 -48.15 18.02 0.66
C HIS A 3 -46.63 18.11 0.79
N TYR A 4 -46.15 19.29 1.14
CA TYR A 4 -44.81 19.50 1.69
C TYR A 4 -44.79 18.98 3.14
N GLY A 5 -43.73 18.27 3.53
CA GLY A 5 -43.58 17.78 4.89
C GLY A 5 -42.22 17.15 5.18
N GLY A 6 -41.27 17.97 5.61
CA GLY A 6 -40.33 17.61 6.67
C GLY A 6 -38.95 17.11 6.24
N ASN A 7 -37.94 17.95 6.48
CA ASN A 7 -36.60 17.60 6.97
C ASN A 7 -36.27 16.09 7.00
N ASN A 8 -35.81 15.54 5.88
CA ASN A 8 -34.86 14.44 5.95
C ASN A 8 -33.47 15.09 5.99
N PRO A 9 -32.66 14.94 7.06
CA PRO A 9 -31.24 15.12 6.88
C PRO A 9 -30.85 14.20 5.72
N ILE A 10 -30.04 14.69 4.79
CA ILE A 10 -29.34 13.81 3.88
C ILE A 10 -28.44 12.98 4.78
N THR A 11 -28.97 11.86 5.29
CA THR A 11 -28.17 10.77 5.79
C THR A 11 -27.38 10.35 4.58
N TYR A 12 -26.12 10.78 4.52
CA TYR A 12 -25.12 10.18 3.64
C TYR A 12 -25.27 8.68 3.86
N THR A 13 -25.96 8.05 2.92
CA THR A 13 -25.98 6.60 2.83
C THR A 13 -24.60 6.34 2.26
N ASP A 14 -23.62 6.18 3.14
CA ASP A 14 -22.32 5.62 2.82
C ASP A 14 -22.61 4.40 1.94
N PRO A 15 -22.26 4.41 0.64
CA PRO A 15 -22.64 3.34 -0.26
C PRO A 15 -21.75 2.12 -0.01
N ASP A 16 -21.87 1.53 1.19
CA ASP A 16 -21.61 0.15 1.62
C ASP A 16 -20.45 -0.64 0.96
N GLY A 17 -19.37 0.02 0.53
CA GLY A 17 -18.27 -0.70 -0.12
C GLY A 17 -17.02 0.09 -0.48
N MET A 18 -17.04 1.43 -0.45
CA MET A 18 -15.97 2.27 -1.00
C MET A 18 -15.15 2.94 0.10
N GLU A 19 -14.15 2.25 0.66
CA GLU A 19 -13.32 2.82 1.73
C GLU A 19 -11.93 2.20 1.81
N ILE A 20 -10.92 3.04 2.07
CA ILE A 20 -9.68 2.62 2.73
C ILE A 20 -9.91 2.66 4.24
N ARG A 21 -9.60 1.56 4.91
CA ARG A 21 -9.66 1.41 6.36
C ARG A 21 -8.28 1.15 6.93
N ALA A 22 -8.05 1.59 8.15
CA ALA A 22 -6.91 1.18 8.96
C ALA A 22 -7.40 0.62 10.29
N ILE A 23 -6.76 -0.46 10.77
CA ILE A 23 -7.04 -1.02 12.10
C ILE A 23 -5.97 -0.53 13.06
N GLY A 24 -6.37 0.24 14.06
CA GLY A 24 -5.48 0.77 15.09
C GLY A 24 -4.95 -0.32 16.01
N GLU A 25 -3.85 -0.03 16.68
CA GLU A 25 -3.35 -0.83 17.80
C GLU A 25 -4.32 -0.81 18.99
N ASP A 26 -5.14 0.23 19.09
CA ASP A 26 -6.28 0.31 19.99
C ASP A 26 -7.46 -0.64 19.64
N GLY A 27 -7.37 -1.36 18.52
CA GLY A 27 -8.39 -2.28 18.02
C GLY A 27 -9.58 -1.61 17.33
N ASN A 28 -9.60 -0.29 17.21
CA ASN A 28 -10.64 0.45 16.50
C ASN A 28 -10.41 0.41 14.97
N THR A 29 -11.49 0.59 14.24
CA THR A 29 -11.44 0.75 12.78
C THR A 29 -11.54 2.23 12.44
N TYR A 30 -10.61 2.70 11.62
CA TYR A 30 -10.53 4.05 11.13
C TYR A 30 -10.78 4.07 9.62
N ILE A 31 -11.50 5.07 9.12
CA ILE A 31 -11.84 5.23 7.70
C ILE A 31 -11.17 6.50 7.19
N TRP A 32 -10.50 6.38 6.04
CA TRP A 32 -9.87 7.52 5.38
C TRP A 32 -10.90 8.44 4.76
N ASP A 33 -10.75 9.75 4.99
CA ASP A 33 -11.52 10.82 4.37
C ASP A 33 -10.58 11.67 3.50
N ASP A 34 -10.73 11.53 2.18
CA ASP A 34 -9.91 12.24 1.20
C ASP A 34 -10.06 13.76 1.27
N GLU A 35 -11.25 14.27 1.62
CA GLU A 35 -11.50 15.71 1.66
C GLU A 35 -10.78 16.37 2.84
N LYS A 36 -10.64 15.64 3.95
CA LYS A 36 -9.99 16.13 5.18
C LYS A 36 -8.54 15.70 5.31
N ASN A 37 -8.06 14.80 4.44
CA ASN A 37 -6.76 14.13 4.58
C ASN A 37 -6.56 13.58 6.00
N ASP A 38 -7.59 12.92 6.51
CA ASP A 38 -7.58 12.41 7.87
C ASP A 38 -8.40 11.13 8.00
N PHE A 39 -8.11 10.38 9.05
CA PHE A 39 -8.88 9.23 9.45
C PHE A 39 -9.91 9.64 10.50
N TYR A 40 -11.14 9.14 10.36
CA TYR A 40 -12.12 9.18 11.44
C TYR A 40 -12.40 7.79 11.99
N ASN A 41 -12.68 7.71 13.28
CA ASN A 41 -13.06 6.46 13.93
C ASN A 41 -14.45 6.02 13.42
N LYS A 42 -14.56 4.80 12.89
CA LYS A 42 -15.80 4.28 12.31
C LYS A 42 -16.98 4.28 13.29
N ARG A 43 -16.71 4.06 14.58
CA ARG A 43 -17.74 3.97 15.62
C ARG A 43 -18.15 5.34 16.15
N THR A 44 -17.19 6.20 16.48
CA THR A 44 -17.49 7.52 17.09
C THR A 44 -17.70 8.62 16.05
N ARG A 45 -17.24 8.42 14.81
CA ARG A 45 -17.19 9.41 13.72
C ARG A 45 -16.33 10.63 14.04
N GLU A 46 -15.47 10.53 15.04
CA GLU A 46 -14.53 11.58 15.43
C GLU A 46 -13.23 11.45 14.65
N TYR A 47 -12.64 12.59 14.29
CA TYR A 47 -11.31 12.68 13.69
C TYR A 47 -10.25 12.84 14.77
N GLY A 48 -9.04 12.41 14.44
CA GLY A 48 -7.92 12.43 15.37
C GLY A 48 -7.92 11.22 16.31
N THR A 49 -6.72 10.74 16.62
CA THR A 49 -6.51 9.62 17.52
C THR A 49 -5.13 9.71 18.17
N GLY A 50 -5.01 9.13 19.37
CA GLY A 50 -3.71 8.90 20.01
C GLY A 50 -2.99 7.65 19.49
N ASP A 51 -3.59 6.91 18.56
CA ASP A 51 -3.00 5.70 17.97
C ASP A 51 -1.86 6.06 17.01
N GLU A 52 -0.63 5.72 17.40
CA GLU A 52 0.59 6.04 16.66
C GLU A 52 0.62 5.40 15.27
N PHE A 53 0.10 4.17 15.14
CA PHE A 53 0.04 3.49 13.85
C PHE A 53 -0.89 4.22 12.88
N ILE A 54 -2.09 4.61 13.32
CA ILE A 54 -3.03 5.36 12.48
C ILE A 54 -2.45 6.71 12.06
N ASN A 55 -1.79 7.41 12.97
CA ASN A 55 -1.09 8.65 12.66
C ASN A 55 0.04 8.43 11.65
N SER A 56 0.80 7.33 11.74
CA SER A 56 1.82 6.99 10.73
C SER A 56 1.22 6.78 9.34
N VAL A 57 0.10 6.05 9.23
CA VAL A 57 -0.58 5.82 7.95
C VAL A 57 -1.12 7.13 7.37
N LYS A 58 -1.65 8.01 8.23
CA LYS A 58 -2.10 9.35 7.84
C LYS A 58 -0.95 10.17 7.27
N ASP A 59 0.16 10.24 7.98
CA ASP A 59 1.34 11.02 7.55
C ASP A 59 1.89 10.48 6.23
N SER A 60 1.95 9.16 6.06
CA SER A 60 2.30 8.53 4.79
C SER A 60 1.34 8.95 3.66
N PHE A 61 0.03 8.97 3.90
CA PHE A 61 -0.95 9.37 2.88
C PHE A 61 -0.81 10.84 2.49
N ILE A 62 -0.57 11.72 3.47
CA ILE A 62 -0.32 13.14 3.22
C ILE A 62 0.93 13.32 2.37
N TYR A 63 2.03 12.68 2.75
CA TYR A 63 3.30 12.72 2.01
C TYR A 63 3.14 12.18 0.59
N LEU A 64 2.57 10.98 0.43
CA LEU A 64 2.37 10.36 -0.88
C LEU A 64 1.51 11.23 -1.80
N LYS A 65 0.52 11.93 -1.28
CA LYS A 65 -0.34 12.85 -2.06
C LYS A 65 0.36 14.10 -2.58
N GLU A 66 1.61 14.37 -2.18
CA GLU A 66 2.46 15.37 -2.85
C GLU A 66 2.81 14.93 -4.29
N SER A 67 2.80 13.62 -4.56
CA SER A 67 2.78 13.07 -5.92
C SER A 67 1.37 13.05 -6.47
N SER A 68 1.14 13.81 -7.55
CA SER A 68 -0.11 13.75 -8.32
C SER A 68 -0.48 12.32 -8.74
N TYR A 69 0.51 11.50 -9.09
CA TYR A 69 0.28 10.12 -9.52
C TYR A 69 -0.15 9.22 -8.37
N ALA A 70 0.50 9.31 -7.21
CA ALA A 70 0.09 8.55 -6.03
C ALA A 70 -1.26 9.03 -5.49
N LYS A 71 -1.54 10.34 -5.55
CA LYS A 71 -2.84 10.91 -5.19
C LYS A 71 -3.96 10.27 -6.00
N ASP A 72 -3.84 10.24 -7.33
CA ASP A 72 -4.86 9.64 -8.21
C ASP A 72 -5.08 8.16 -7.89
N ILE A 73 -4.02 7.42 -7.57
CA ILE A 73 -4.11 6.00 -7.16
C ILE A 73 -4.86 5.86 -5.83
N ILE A 74 -4.49 6.63 -4.81
CA ILE A 74 -5.10 6.57 -3.47
C ILE A 74 -6.58 6.92 -3.55
N GLU A 75 -6.94 7.98 -4.27
CA GLU A 75 -8.33 8.39 -4.49
C GLU A 75 -9.12 7.34 -5.29
N SER A 76 -8.49 6.71 -6.28
CA SER A 76 -9.15 5.63 -7.02
C SER A 76 -9.43 4.40 -6.15
N VAL A 77 -8.51 4.06 -5.23
CA VAL A 77 -8.70 2.96 -4.29
C VAL A 77 -9.73 3.28 -3.23
N SER A 78 -9.76 4.51 -2.69
CA SER A 78 -10.76 4.93 -1.70
C SER A 78 -12.18 4.92 -2.26
N GLN A 79 -12.33 5.20 -3.56
CA GLN A 79 -13.61 5.16 -4.28
C GLN A 79 -13.94 3.79 -4.90
N ALA A 80 -13.04 2.80 -4.77
CA ALA A 80 -13.26 1.49 -5.37
C ALA A 80 -14.41 0.76 -4.68
N LYS A 81 -15.17 -0.05 -5.42
CA LYS A 81 -16.38 -0.72 -4.89
C LYS A 81 -16.14 -1.67 -3.69
N ASN A 82 -14.89 -2.03 -3.39
CA ASN A 82 -14.57 -2.92 -2.27
C ASN A 82 -13.49 -2.32 -1.37
N ILE A 83 -13.39 -2.87 -0.16
CA ILE A 83 -12.64 -2.28 0.93
C ILE A 83 -11.17 -2.68 0.89
N ALA A 84 -10.28 -1.70 1.06
CA ALA A 84 -8.87 -1.92 1.36
C ALA A 84 -8.61 -1.73 2.86
N THR A 85 -8.08 -2.74 3.55
CA THR A 85 -7.81 -2.64 5.00
C THR A 85 -6.31 -2.69 5.29
N ILE A 86 -5.77 -1.60 5.82
CA ILE A 86 -4.39 -1.44 6.28
C ILE A 86 -4.26 -1.95 7.71
N LYS A 87 -3.24 -2.76 7.98
CA LYS A 87 -2.96 -3.38 9.28
C LYS A 87 -1.48 -3.33 9.59
N LYS A 88 -1.13 -3.03 10.85
CA LYS A 88 0.26 -3.11 11.30
C LYS A 88 0.77 -4.53 11.17
N SER A 89 2.00 -4.67 10.70
CA SER A 89 2.72 -5.93 10.62
C SER A 89 4.21 -5.68 10.68
N HIS A 90 5.01 -6.69 11.02
CA HIS A 90 6.46 -6.63 10.87
C HIS A 90 6.93 -6.88 9.43
N ILE A 91 5.98 -7.06 8.50
CA ILE A 91 6.24 -7.26 7.08
C ILE A 91 5.20 -6.46 6.30
N THR A 92 5.67 -5.51 5.49
CA THR A 92 4.84 -4.84 4.50
C THR A 92 4.53 -5.81 3.36
N ARG A 93 3.24 -6.11 3.13
CA ARG A 93 2.78 -7.02 2.05
C ARG A 93 1.29 -6.88 1.77
N TYR A 94 0.91 -7.11 0.53
CA TYR A 94 -0.47 -7.25 0.09
C TYR A 94 -0.95 -8.70 0.24
N SER A 95 -2.22 -8.88 0.60
CA SER A 95 -2.85 -10.21 0.60
C SER A 95 -4.33 -10.17 0.20
N ILE A 96 -4.69 -11.11 -0.68
CA ILE A 96 -6.08 -11.44 -1.02
C ILE A 96 -6.52 -12.59 -0.11
N PRO A 97 -7.64 -12.48 0.60
CA PRO A 97 -8.20 -13.60 1.36
C PRO A 97 -8.47 -14.80 0.44
N ARG A 98 -8.10 -16.02 0.86
CA ARG A 98 -8.23 -17.26 0.08
C ARG A 98 -9.65 -17.63 -0.35
N PHE A 99 -10.67 -17.00 0.21
CA PHE A 99 -12.07 -17.24 -0.15
C PHE A 99 -12.54 -16.16 -1.13
N PHE A 100 -12.80 -16.56 -2.37
CA PHE A 100 -13.33 -15.74 -3.49
C PHE A 100 -14.64 -14.98 -3.18
N ALA A 101 -15.20 -15.12 -1.97
CA ALA A 101 -16.39 -14.40 -1.52
C ALA A 101 -16.07 -13.02 -0.92
N SER A 102 -14.88 -12.77 -0.38
CA SER A 102 -14.54 -11.44 0.14
C SER A 102 -13.76 -10.65 -0.91
N LYS A 103 -14.39 -9.62 -1.49
CA LYS A 103 -13.74 -8.68 -2.40
C LYS A 103 -12.84 -7.66 -1.69
N ASN A 104 -12.71 -7.77 -0.37
CA ASN A 104 -11.88 -6.90 0.45
C ASN A 104 -10.44 -7.41 0.48
N ILE A 105 -9.49 -6.49 0.49
CA ILE A 105 -8.05 -6.78 0.52
C ILE A 105 -7.46 -6.37 1.86
N ASN A 106 -6.37 -7.02 2.28
CA ASN A 106 -5.56 -6.53 3.39
C ASN A 106 -4.20 -6.06 2.87
N ILE A 107 -3.84 -4.85 3.27
CA ILE A 107 -2.51 -4.28 3.14
C ILE A 107 -1.86 -4.39 4.52
N PHE A 108 -0.78 -5.15 4.63
CA PHE A 108 0.04 -5.15 5.81
C PHE A 108 1.12 -4.09 5.65
N TYR A 109 1.33 -3.28 6.69
CA TYR A 109 2.25 -2.15 6.67
C TYR A 109 3.11 -2.15 7.93
N ASP A 110 4.42 -1.99 7.72
CA ASP A 110 5.39 -1.71 8.77
C ASP A 110 5.94 -0.29 8.61
N PRO A 111 5.50 0.69 9.42
CA PRO A 111 6.03 2.05 9.35
C PRO A 111 7.49 2.14 9.81
N ASP A 112 7.98 1.15 10.56
CA ASP A 112 9.32 1.17 11.16
C ASP A 112 10.38 0.50 10.29
N SER A 113 10.02 0.07 9.07
CA SER A 113 10.91 -0.67 8.18
C SER A 113 11.10 0.02 6.83
N VAL A 114 12.36 0.22 6.44
CA VAL A 114 12.77 0.60 5.08
C VAL A 114 13.03 -0.63 4.25
N TYR A 115 12.95 -0.54 2.92
CA TYR A 115 13.37 -1.64 2.06
C TYR A 115 14.63 -1.29 1.29
N PHE A 116 15.53 -2.28 1.19
CA PHE A 116 16.74 -2.14 0.39
C PHE A 116 16.43 -2.30 -1.11
N ILE A 117 17.00 -1.41 -1.92
CA ILE A 117 16.90 -1.44 -3.38
C ILE A 117 18.15 -2.12 -3.93
N ASN A 118 17.97 -3.35 -4.41
CA ASN A 118 19.05 -4.17 -4.93
C ASN A 118 19.33 -3.90 -6.43
N ASP A 119 19.64 -2.65 -6.76
CA ASP A 119 19.97 -2.20 -8.12
C ASP A 119 21.46 -1.84 -8.30
N GLY A 120 22.28 -2.15 -7.29
CA GLY A 120 23.70 -1.80 -7.24
C GLY A 120 23.99 -0.39 -6.73
N THR A 121 22.97 0.43 -6.43
CA THR A 121 23.16 1.77 -5.85
C THR A 121 23.32 1.75 -4.34
N GLY A 122 22.84 0.69 -3.67
CA GLY A 122 22.85 0.60 -2.20
C GLY A 122 21.79 1.49 -1.53
N SER A 123 20.78 1.94 -2.29
CA SER A 123 19.74 2.85 -1.80
C SER A 123 18.65 2.14 -1.00
N TYR A 124 17.92 2.92 -0.21
CA TYR A 124 16.77 2.47 0.57
C TYR A 124 15.53 3.26 0.16
N GLY A 125 14.40 2.57 -0.01
CA GLY A 125 13.10 3.21 -0.12
C GLY A 125 12.48 3.41 1.27
N SER A 126 11.77 4.52 1.44
CA SER A 126 11.04 4.85 2.66
C SER A 126 9.87 3.89 2.93
N PRO A 127 9.40 3.78 4.18
CA PRO A 127 8.20 3.02 4.51
C PRO A 127 6.97 3.48 3.72
N ASP A 128 6.88 4.78 3.41
CA ASP A 128 5.79 5.38 2.63
C ASP A 128 5.72 4.81 1.22
N THR A 129 6.87 4.69 0.55
CA THR A 129 6.94 4.10 -0.79
C THR A 129 6.68 2.58 -0.79
N ALA A 130 6.98 1.90 0.32
CA ALA A 130 6.59 0.51 0.54
C ALA A 130 5.06 0.38 0.70
N LEU A 131 4.43 1.26 1.48
CA LEU A 131 2.98 1.31 1.61
C LEU A 131 2.32 1.59 0.25
N LEU A 132 2.87 2.53 -0.52
CA LEU A 132 2.38 2.82 -1.87
C LEU A 132 2.45 1.59 -2.78
N HIS A 133 3.52 0.79 -2.73
CA HIS A 133 3.61 -0.45 -3.50
C HIS A 133 2.43 -1.40 -3.22
N GLU A 134 2.09 -1.58 -1.96
CA GLU A 134 0.94 -2.42 -1.60
C GLU A 134 -0.41 -1.79 -1.99
N ILE A 135 -0.51 -0.46 -2.03
CA ILE A 135 -1.67 0.26 -2.59
C ILE A 135 -1.72 0.12 -4.12
N CYS A 136 -0.59 0.05 -4.82
CA CYS A 136 -0.55 -0.23 -6.26
C CYS A 136 -1.11 -1.63 -6.57
N HIS A 137 -0.81 -2.63 -5.72
CA HIS A 137 -1.45 -3.94 -5.79
C HIS A 137 -2.97 -3.86 -5.57
N ALA A 138 -3.40 -3.06 -4.57
CA ALA A 138 -4.80 -2.78 -4.33
C ALA A 138 -5.51 -2.18 -5.55
N TYR A 139 -4.89 -1.17 -6.17
CA TYR A 139 -5.41 -0.49 -7.35
C TYR A 139 -5.59 -1.45 -8.52
N GLY A 140 -4.57 -2.25 -8.85
CA GLY A 140 -4.64 -3.23 -9.93
C GLY A 140 -5.80 -4.23 -9.74
N TYR A 141 -6.05 -4.66 -8.51
CA TYR A 141 -7.12 -5.61 -8.19
C TYR A 141 -8.52 -4.96 -8.11
N LEU A 142 -8.64 -3.82 -7.42
CA LEU A 142 -9.93 -3.22 -7.07
C LEU A 142 -10.48 -2.27 -8.14
N VAL A 143 -9.60 -1.63 -8.90
CA VAL A 143 -9.95 -0.59 -9.90
C VAL A 143 -9.77 -1.13 -11.31
N GLU A 144 -8.61 -1.70 -11.62
CA GLU A 144 -8.33 -2.21 -12.97
C GLU A 144 -8.86 -3.63 -13.21
N TYR A 145 -9.30 -4.35 -12.16
CA TYR A 145 -9.74 -5.74 -12.21
C TYR A 145 -8.70 -6.69 -12.85
N LYS A 146 -7.41 -6.37 -12.74
CA LYS A 146 -6.32 -7.24 -13.19
C LYS A 146 -6.11 -8.33 -12.15
N LEU A 147 -6.35 -9.58 -12.54
CA LEU A 147 -6.05 -10.75 -11.71
C LEU A 147 -4.54 -10.99 -11.67
N GLN A 148 -4.08 -11.70 -10.63
CA GLN A 148 -2.68 -12.12 -10.49
C GLN A 148 -2.26 -13.04 -11.65
N GLU A 149 -1.75 -12.46 -12.72
CA GLU A 149 -1.16 -13.20 -13.82
C GLU A 149 0.29 -13.57 -13.47
N ARG A 150 0.47 -14.82 -13.04
CA ARG A 150 1.80 -15.42 -12.89
C ARG A 150 2.22 -16.00 -14.24
N ILE A 151 3.14 -15.32 -14.92
CA ILE A 151 3.70 -15.83 -16.16
C ILE A 151 5.00 -16.57 -15.81
N LYS A 152 5.06 -17.86 -16.16
CA LYS A 152 6.25 -18.67 -15.93
C LYS A 152 7.24 -18.41 -17.06
N ASP A 153 8.27 -17.61 -16.78
CA ASP A 153 9.40 -17.51 -17.71
C ASP A 153 10.23 -18.80 -17.63
N LYS A 154 10.46 -19.41 -18.80
CA LYS A 154 11.25 -20.65 -18.94
C LYS A 154 12.73 -20.38 -19.23
N SER A 155 13.13 -19.13 -19.45
CA SER A 155 14.46 -18.77 -19.93
C SER A 155 15.48 -18.49 -18.82
N VAL A 156 15.03 -18.33 -17.57
CA VAL A 156 15.89 -18.09 -16.41
C VAL A 156 15.46 -19.07 -15.31
N GLU A 157 16.37 -19.94 -14.87
CA GLU A 157 16.15 -20.96 -13.83
C GLU A 157 15.11 -20.53 -12.77
N TYR A 158 13.89 -21.05 -12.91
CA TYR A 158 12.81 -20.98 -11.91
C TYR A 158 12.49 -19.59 -11.31
N LYS A 159 12.68 -18.49 -12.04
CA LYS A 159 12.19 -17.17 -11.60
C LYS A 159 10.75 -16.98 -12.08
N TRP A 160 9.80 -16.98 -11.13
CA TRP A 160 8.42 -16.58 -11.40
C TRP A 160 8.40 -15.10 -11.78
N TYR A 161 8.00 -14.76 -13.01
CA TYR A 161 7.68 -13.39 -13.37
C TYR A 161 6.26 -13.13 -12.88
N ASN A 162 6.15 -12.42 -11.77
CA ASN A 162 4.87 -11.88 -11.34
C ASN A 162 4.65 -10.57 -12.10
N ALA A 163 3.90 -10.62 -13.22
CA ALA A 163 3.62 -9.43 -14.04
C ALA A 163 2.91 -8.34 -13.22
N GLU A 164 2.18 -8.74 -12.19
CA GLU A 164 1.52 -7.85 -11.25
C GLU A 164 2.52 -7.12 -10.34
N GLU A 165 3.54 -7.79 -9.80
CA GLU A 165 4.64 -7.14 -9.08
C GLU A 165 5.39 -6.16 -9.98
N TYR A 166 5.67 -6.54 -11.22
CA TYR A 166 6.32 -5.64 -12.19
C TYR A 166 5.47 -4.39 -12.43
N ASN A 167 4.17 -4.54 -12.64
CA ASN A 167 3.26 -3.41 -12.83
C ASN A 167 3.19 -2.53 -11.57
N ALA A 168 3.13 -3.12 -10.38
CA ALA A 168 3.15 -2.38 -9.12
C ALA A 168 4.46 -1.59 -8.97
N VAL A 169 5.61 -2.18 -9.30
CA VAL A 169 6.91 -1.51 -9.39
C VAL A 169 6.87 -0.31 -10.33
N GLN A 170 6.35 -0.47 -11.54
CA GLN A 170 6.26 0.62 -12.52
C GLN A 170 5.35 1.76 -12.03
N MET A 171 4.23 1.43 -11.38
CA MET A 171 3.32 2.43 -10.81
C MET A 171 3.97 3.18 -9.65
N THR A 172 4.61 2.47 -8.71
CA THR A 172 5.36 3.08 -7.61
C THR A 172 6.47 3.98 -8.16
N ASN A 173 7.25 3.51 -9.13
CA ASN A 173 8.36 4.28 -9.71
C ASN A 173 7.90 5.62 -10.30
N ARG A 174 6.70 5.70 -10.87
CA ARG A 174 6.16 6.97 -11.38
C ARG A 174 5.88 7.97 -10.26
N ALA A 175 5.40 7.49 -9.12
CA ALA A 175 5.15 8.34 -7.97
C ALA A 175 6.46 8.77 -7.28
N VAL A 176 7.37 7.84 -7.02
CA VAL A 176 8.64 8.13 -6.31
C VAL A 176 9.53 9.11 -7.07
N ILE A 177 9.50 9.10 -8.41
CA ILE A 177 10.17 10.13 -9.25
C ILE A 177 9.65 11.53 -8.91
N GLN A 178 8.34 11.68 -8.69
CA GLN A 178 7.74 12.98 -8.33
C GLN A 178 8.07 13.39 -6.89
N LEU A 179 8.29 12.42 -6.00
CA LEU A 179 8.64 12.63 -4.59
C LEU A 179 10.15 12.80 -4.35
N GLY A 180 10.99 12.59 -5.36
CA GLY A 180 12.45 12.61 -5.22
C GLY A 180 13.01 11.39 -4.48
N GLU A 181 12.23 10.31 -4.41
CA GLU A 181 12.56 9.05 -3.74
C GLU A 181 13.29 8.09 -4.70
N PRO A 182 14.14 7.18 -4.20
CA PRO A 182 14.86 6.22 -5.03
C PRO A 182 13.93 5.31 -5.84
N ILE A 183 14.23 5.15 -7.13
CA ILE A 183 13.53 4.18 -8.00
C ILE A 183 14.08 2.77 -7.78
N ARG A 184 13.24 1.75 -7.98
CA ARG A 184 13.71 0.36 -8.00
C ARG A 184 13.62 -0.23 -9.40
N SER A 185 14.66 -0.96 -9.81
CA SER A 185 14.73 -1.59 -11.14
C SER A 185 14.47 -3.10 -11.12
N ASP A 186 14.65 -3.77 -9.96
CA ASP A 186 14.38 -5.21 -9.78
C ASP A 186 13.12 -5.43 -8.93
N TYR A 187 12.35 -6.46 -9.30
CA TYR A 187 11.15 -6.95 -8.60
C TYR A 187 11.48 -8.12 -7.66
N ILE A 188 12.70 -8.65 -7.73
CA ILE A 188 13.21 -9.69 -6.85
C ILE A 188 14.07 -9.01 -5.79
N SER A 189 13.69 -9.21 -4.52
CA SER A 189 14.48 -8.91 -3.31
C SER A 189 14.46 -7.48 -2.72
N ALA A 190 13.27 -6.90 -2.53
CA ALA A 190 13.10 -5.94 -1.43
C ALA A 190 13.15 -6.71 -0.09
N HIS A 191 14.25 -6.60 0.65
CA HIS A 191 14.33 -7.05 2.04
C HIS A 191 14.01 -5.85 2.94
N LEU A 192 13.09 -6.03 3.88
CA LEU A 192 12.75 -5.02 4.88
C LEU A 192 13.83 -5.00 5.97
N PHE A 193 14.30 -3.81 6.31
CA PHE A 193 15.26 -3.53 7.36
C PHE A 193 14.64 -2.54 8.35
N PRO A 194 14.83 -2.71 9.67
CA PRO A 194 14.38 -1.72 10.65
C PRO A 194 15.01 -0.35 10.38
N MET A 195 14.28 0.74 10.54
CA MET A 195 14.76 2.13 10.36
C MET A 195 16.00 2.45 11.20
N GLY A 196 16.23 1.72 12.31
CA GLY A 196 17.44 1.83 13.14
C GLY A 196 18.73 1.33 12.46
N PHE A 197 18.64 0.54 11.38
CA PHE A 197 19.78 0.14 10.55
C PHE A 197 20.17 1.28 9.59
N LYS A 198 20.63 2.40 10.15
CA LYS A 198 21.37 3.46 9.43
C LYS A 198 22.89 3.26 9.48
N GLU A 199 23.36 2.07 9.83
CA GLU A 199 24.74 1.68 9.54
C GLU A 199 24.78 1.07 8.15
N GLU A 200 25.73 1.53 7.32
CA GLU A 200 25.94 1.03 5.96
C GLU A 200 25.79 -0.50 5.92
N PRO A 201 24.82 -1.06 5.17
CA PRO A 201 24.71 -2.49 5.07
C PRO A 201 25.98 -2.99 4.41
N VAL A 202 26.71 -3.88 5.07
CA VAL A 202 27.72 -4.69 4.38
C VAL A 202 26.96 -5.43 3.28
N PRO A 203 27.25 -5.18 1.98
CA PRO A 203 26.53 -5.83 0.91
C PRO A 203 26.60 -7.34 1.12
N PRO A 204 25.50 -8.08 0.89
CA PRO A 204 25.49 -9.52 1.09
C PRO A 204 26.66 -10.12 0.31
N ARG A 205 27.58 -10.77 1.03
CA ARG A 205 28.66 -11.52 0.41
C ARG A 205 28.02 -12.69 -0.33
N PHE A 206 27.71 -12.52 -1.60
CA PHE A 206 27.41 -13.64 -2.47
C PHE A 206 28.63 -14.56 -2.43
N LYS A 207 28.45 -15.76 -1.88
CA LYS A 207 29.41 -16.85 -2.11
C LYS A 207 29.39 -17.09 -3.61
N ASN A 208 30.44 -16.65 -4.30
CA ASN A 208 30.74 -17.11 -5.63
C ASN A 208 30.86 -18.63 -5.58
N ASN A 209 29.79 -19.34 -5.90
CA ASN A 209 29.91 -20.73 -6.35
C ASN A 209 30.46 -20.69 -7.78
N GLN A 210 31.73 -20.33 -7.90
CA GLN A 210 32.58 -20.84 -8.96
C GLN A 210 33.26 -22.11 -8.42
N GLY A 211 32.53 -23.22 -8.42
CA GLY A 211 33.13 -24.52 -8.70
C GLY A 211 32.81 -24.78 -10.16
N GLY A 212 33.72 -25.13 -11.05
CA GLY A 212 35.03 -25.73 -10.94
C GLY A 212 35.17 -26.49 -12.26
N LYS A 213 36.24 -26.22 -13.01
CA LYS A 213 36.63 -27.10 -14.12
C LYS A 213 37.16 -28.42 -13.57
#